data_AF-A0A2H3T2A6-F1
#
_entry.id   AF-A0A2H3T2A6-F1
#
_cell.length_a   1.000
_cell.length_b   1.000
_cell.length_c   1.000
_cell.angle_alpha   90.00
_cell.angle_beta   90.00
_cell.angle_gamma   90.00
#
_symmetry.space_group_name_H-M   'P 1'
#
loop_
_entity.id
_entity.type
_entity.pdbx_description
1 polymer ?
#
loop_
_entity_poly.entity_id
_entity_poly.type
_entity_poly.pdbx_seq_one_letter_code
_entity_poly.pdbx_strand_id
1 'polypeptide(L)'
;MDYRSQPTAKEEYTANVDQTLRELQERVQQHENELEKLRSEQSQPPESAAGQARLIQVALKEVTESDPFLPSPGSLLPTLLAFRKTHQTIQESKSYLASQRVGHEQLSRQLEADEARLKDQKLLGDALTARILSLRDEVDAGTHVTPEEGAKELLQELRAKKKSYDRETSKLMKVLLRFIDNHLAPMLAAEELGGPVVGDLIGIDGDDLAAGFNAQGKLRKPKDSDDKEDKRQRRIDEIWGQATNGGTGRQDEIAVAAAEMKQLTEELLNTLAEAQGNNSASYVQLSRESAAARFLVRSKVAQFHPRDATRLRLVDFGRDLEP
;
A
#
# COMPACT_ATOMS: atom_id res chain seq x y z
N MET A 1 5.83 63.54 -21.78
CA MET A 1 4.60 63.63 -20.97
C MET A 1 5.04 63.70 -19.51
N ASP A 2 4.72 64.81 -18.86
CA ASP A 2 5.53 65.45 -17.83
C ASP A 2 5.52 64.78 -16.44
N TYR A 3 6.70 64.35 -15.99
CA TYR A 3 6.93 63.78 -14.65
C TYR A 3 7.30 64.82 -13.58
N ARG A 4 7.34 66.12 -13.91
CA ARG A 4 7.76 67.20 -12.98
C ARG A 4 6.62 67.80 -12.13
N SER A 5 5.36 67.51 -12.44
CA SER A 5 4.19 68.11 -11.78
C SER A 5 3.58 67.25 -10.66
N GLN A 6 4.17 66.10 -10.35
CA GLN A 6 3.63 65.15 -9.37
C GLN A 6 3.78 65.52 -7.88
N PRO A 7 4.83 66.24 -7.41
CA PRO A 7 4.95 66.54 -5.98
C PRO A 7 3.90 67.57 -5.52
N THR A 8 3.67 68.62 -6.30
CA THR A 8 2.70 69.68 -5.97
C THR A 8 1.25 69.17 -5.96
N ALA A 9 0.88 68.32 -6.93
CA ALA A 9 -0.46 67.75 -6.99
C ALA A 9 -0.76 66.79 -5.81
N LYS A 10 0.26 66.10 -5.29
CA LYS A 10 0.11 65.27 -4.08
C LYS A 10 -0.05 66.13 -2.82
N GLU A 11 0.71 67.22 -2.72
CA GLU A 11 0.62 68.16 -1.60
C GLU A 11 -0.75 68.86 -1.56
N GLU A 12 -1.26 69.32 -2.71
CA GLU A 12 -2.61 69.88 -2.84
C GLU A 12 -3.69 68.86 -2.48
N TYR A 13 -3.54 67.62 -2.92
CA TYR A 13 -4.45 66.52 -2.55
C TYR A 13 -4.46 66.28 -1.04
N THR A 14 -3.29 66.22 -0.38
CA THR A 14 -3.22 66.02 1.07
C THR A 14 -3.83 67.19 1.85
N ALA A 15 -3.60 68.44 1.41
CA ALA A 15 -4.19 69.61 2.03
C ALA A 15 -5.72 69.61 1.94
N ASN A 16 -6.27 69.21 0.79
CA ASN A 16 -7.71 69.07 0.59
C ASN A 16 -8.30 67.93 1.43
N VAL A 17 -7.61 66.80 1.57
CA VAL A 17 -8.03 65.71 2.47
C VAL A 17 -8.10 66.20 3.91
N ASP A 18 -7.05 66.87 4.39
CA ASP A 18 -6.99 67.40 5.76
C ASP A 18 -8.08 68.43 6.01
N GLN A 19 -8.39 69.28 5.03
CA GLN A 19 -9.48 70.25 5.12
C GLN A 19 -10.84 69.56 5.24
N THR A 20 -11.12 68.55 4.39
CA THR A 20 -12.37 67.78 4.48
C THR A 20 -12.49 67.00 5.78
N LEU A 21 -11.37 66.50 6.32
CA LEU A 21 -11.34 65.77 7.56
C LEU A 21 -11.70 66.68 8.74
N ARG A 22 -11.15 67.90 8.77
CA ARG A 22 -11.51 68.92 9.77
C ARG A 22 -12.96 69.33 9.67
N GLU A 23 -13.46 69.59 8.46
CA GLU A 23 -14.87 69.93 8.22
C GLU A 23 -15.80 68.85 8.78
N LEU A 24 -15.51 67.57 8.51
CA LEU A 24 -16.31 66.45 9.02
C LEU A 24 -16.20 66.30 10.53
N GLN A 25 -15.02 66.46 11.11
CA GLN A 25 -14.82 66.38 12.56
C GLN A 25 -15.58 67.49 13.30
N GLU A 26 -15.52 68.72 12.80
CA GLU A 26 -16.27 69.84 13.36
C GLU A 26 -17.77 69.59 13.28
N ARG A 27 -18.28 69.05 12.17
CA ARG A 27 -19.69 68.68 12.02
C ARG A 27 -20.13 67.56 12.95
N VAL A 28 -19.30 66.52 13.11
CA VAL A 28 -19.58 65.44 14.07
C VAL A 28 -19.65 66.00 15.49
N GLN A 29 -18.69 66.85 15.89
CA GLN A 29 -18.71 67.49 17.20
C GLN A 29 -19.92 68.41 17.39
N GLN A 30 -20.33 69.16 16.37
CA GLN A 30 -21.55 69.98 16.42
C GLN A 30 -22.78 69.11 16.69
N HIS A 31 -22.96 68.02 15.95
CA HIS A 31 -24.09 67.11 16.15
C HIS A 31 -24.01 66.34 17.47
N GLU A 32 -22.82 65.96 17.94
CA GLU A 32 -22.62 65.36 19.26
C GLU A 32 -23.03 66.34 20.37
N ASN A 33 -22.61 67.61 20.28
CA ASN A 33 -23.00 68.65 21.22
C ASN A 33 -24.51 68.94 21.18
N GLU A 34 -25.14 68.92 20.00
CA GLU A 34 -26.60 69.04 19.85
C GLU A 34 -27.32 67.86 20.49
N LEU A 35 -26.83 66.63 20.27
CA LEU A 35 -27.36 65.43 20.91
C LEU A 35 -27.20 65.48 22.44
N GLU A 36 -26.08 65.98 22.95
CA GLU A 36 -25.86 66.14 24.39
C GLU A 36 -26.82 67.17 24.99
N LYS A 37 -27.06 68.30 24.31
CA LYS A 37 -28.08 69.28 24.72
C LYS A 37 -29.46 68.64 24.78
N LEU A 38 -29.89 67.95 23.71
CA LEU A 38 -31.18 67.26 23.66
C LEU A 38 -31.33 66.17 24.73
N ARG A 39 -30.24 65.46 25.05
CA ARG A 39 -30.22 64.47 26.14
C ARG A 39 -30.34 65.15 27.51
N SER A 40 -29.72 66.31 27.69
CA SER A 40 -29.81 67.09 28.93
C SER A 40 -31.18 67.74 29.14
N GLU A 41 -31.90 68.04 28.05
CA GLU A 41 -33.25 68.64 28.07
C GLU A 41 -34.38 67.65 28.41
N GLN A 42 -34.06 66.37 28.63
CA GLN A 42 -34.94 65.34 29.21
C GLN A 42 -36.38 65.31 28.67
N SER A 43 -36.55 64.84 27.43
CA SER A 43 -37.88 64.50 26.90
C SER A 43 -38.23 63.05 27.29
N GLN A 44 -39.21 62.87 28.18
CA GLN A 44 -39.68 61.53 28.56
C GLN A 44 -40.34 60.84 27.36
N PRO A 45 -39.87 59.65 26.93
CA PRO A 45 -40.52 58.92 25.85
C PRO A 45 -41.89 58.40 26.32
N PRO A 46 -42.91 58.36 25.45
CA PRO A 46 -44.19 57.78 25.81
C PRO A 46 -44.05 56.28 26.11
N GLU A 47 -44.64 55.82 27.21
CA GLU A 47 -44.53 54.43 27.69
C GLU A 47 -45.32 53.42 26.83
N SER A 48 -46.19 53.89 25.93
CA SER A 48 -47.01 53.03 25.06
C SER A 48 -46.33 52.74 23.71
N ALA A 49 -46.28 51.46 23.32
CA ALA A 49 -45.71 51.00 22.04
C ALA A 49 -46.34 51.67 20.80
N ALA A 50 -47.66 51.92 20.83
CA ALA A 50 -48.36 52.61 19.76
C ALA A 50 -48.01 54.10 19.68
N GLY A 51 -47.68 54.74 20.82
CA GLY A 51 -47.20 56.11 20.88
C GLY A 51 -45.79 56.25 20.33
N GLN A 52 -44.90 55.31 20.66
CA GLN A 52 -43.52 55.28 20.16
C GLN A 52 -43.47 55.08 18.63
N ALA A 53 -44.27 54.17 18.09
CA ALA A 53 -44.33 53.94 16.64
C ALA A 53 -44.79 55.19 15.86
N ARG A 54 -45.76 55.95 16.41
CA ARG A 54 -46.21 57.22 15.80
C ARG A 54 -45.14 58.30 15.87
N LEU A 55 -44.42 58.40 16.99
CA LEU A 55 -43.29 59.34 17.10
C LEU A 55 -42.17 59.00 16.13
N ILE A 56 -41.79 57.73 16.01
CA ILE A 56 -40.79 57.28 15.03
C ILE A 56 -41.24 57.58 13.61
N GLN A 57 -42.53 57.39 13.30
CA GLN A 57 -43.08 57.71 11.98
C GLN A 57 -43.00 59.20 11.68
N VAL A 58 -43.31 60.07 12.64
CA VAL A 58 -43.20 61.53 12.49
C VAL A 58 -41.73 61.94 12.35
N ALA A 59 -40.85 61.42 13.18
CA ALA A 59 -39.41 61.69 13.12
C ALA A 59 -38.79 61.22 11.80
N LEU A 60 -39.17 60.05 11.29
CA LEU A 60 -38.70 59.57 9.98
C LEU A 60 -39.19 60.46 8.84
N LYS A 61 -40.44 60.95 8.89
CA LYS A 61 -40.94 61.90 7.90
C LYS A 61 -40.15 63.21 7.94
N GLU A 62 -39.91 63.73 9.14
CA GLU A 62 -39.12 64.95 9.35
C GLU A 62 -37.67 64.80 8.86
N VAL A 63 -37.03 63.65 9.14
CA VAL A 63 -35.67 63.35 8.63
C VAL A 63 -35.66 63.21 7.11
N THR A 64 -36.69 62.63 6.49
CA THR A 64 -36.76 62.53 5.03
C THR A 64 -37.09 63.85 4.33
N GLU A 65 -37.73 64.78 5.03
CA GLU A 65 -38.06 66.13 4.53
C GLU A 65 -36.92 67.12 4.78
N SER A 66 -36.02 66.83 5.73
CA SER A 66 -34.84 67.65 5.99
C SER A 66 -33.79 67.52 4.88
N ASP A 67 -33.13 68.65 4.57
CA ASP A 67 -32.08 68.66 3.55
C ASP A 67 -30.88 67.80 4.00
N PRO A 68 -30.45 66.83 3.18
CA PRO A 68 -29.30 65.99 3.53
C PRO A 68 -28.02 66.83 3.53
N PHE A 69 -27.07 66.42 4.38
CA PHE A 69 -25.73 67.01 4.35
C PHE A 69 -25.08 66.78 2.98
N LEU A 70 -24.82 67.88 2.27
CA LEU A 70 -24.06 67.89 1.04
C LEU A 70 -22.65 68.42 1.34
N PRO A 71 -21.59 67.69 0.96
CA PRO A 71 -20.23 68.18 1.18
C PRO A 71 -19.95 69.42 0.34
N SER A 72 -19.01 70.25 0.80
CA SER A 72 -18.56 71.45 0.07
C SER A 72 -18.05 71.10 -1.35
N PRO A 73 -18.18 72.00 -2.34
CA PRO A 73 -17.83 71.71 -3.74
C PRO A 73 -16.33 71.44 -3.98
N GLY A 74 -15.46 71.72 -3.00
CA GLY A 74 -14.04 71.33 -3.00
C GLY A 74 -13.75 70.02 -2.25
N SER A 75 -14.78 69.35 -1.72
CA SER A 75 -14.61 68.16 -0.89
C SER A 75 -14.25 66.93 -1.72
N LEU A 76 -13.21 66.22 -1.29
CA LEU A 76 -12.77 64.95 -1.86
C LEU A 76 -13.60 63.75 -1.36
N LEU A 77 -14.58 63.96 -0.48
CA LEU A 77 -15.37 62.89 0.12
C LEU A 77 -16.09 62.01 -0.92
N PRO A 78 -16.80 62.54 -1.94
CA PRO A 78 -17.43 61.71 -2.96
C PRO A 78 -16.42 60.84 -3.71
N THR A 79 -15.24 61.39 -4.01
CA THR A 79 -14.16 60.68 -4.71
C THR A 79 -13.54 59.58 -3.84
N LEU A 80 -13.26 59.87 -2.57
CA LEU A 80 -12.74 58.89 -1.61
C LEU A 80 -13.75 57.76 -1.35
N LEU A 81 -15.03 58.09 -1.25
CA LEU A 81 -16.10 57.12 -1.07
C LEU A 81 -16.24 56.23 -2.31
N ALA A 82 -16.24 56.82 -3.51
CA ALA A 82 -16.23 56.06 -4.76
C ALA A 82 -14.99 55.15 -4.85
N PHE A 83 -13.80 55.64 -4.48
CA PHE A 83 -12.58 54.85 -4.47
C PHE A 83 -12.65 53.69 -3.45
N ARG A 84 -13.10 53.95 -2.22
CA ARG A 84 -13.28 52.90 -1.20
C ARG A 84 -14.29 51.86 -1.65
N LYS A 85 -15.43 52.29 -2.21
CA LYS A 85 -16.48 51.38 -2.67
C LYS A 85 -16.02 50.55 -3.85
N THR A 86 -15.36 51.14 -4.84
CA THR A 86 -14.79 50.39 -5.97
C THR A 86 -13.70 49.42 -5.51
N HIS A 87 -12.83 49.82 -4.57
CA HIS A 87 -11.85 48.92 -4.00
C HIS A 87 -12.51 47.75 -3.25
N GLN A 88 -13.53 48.03 -2.44
CA GLN A 88 -14.31 47.00 -1.73
C GLN A 88 -14.97 46.03 -2.72
N THR A 89 -15.66 46.52 -3.75
CA THR A 89 -16.31 45.65 -4.74
C THR A 89 -15.31 44.83 -5.54
N ILE A 90 -14.12 45.37 -5.84
CA ILE A 90 -13.03 44.61 -6.46
C ILE A 90 -12.56 43.48 -5.54
N GLN A 91 -12.38 43.74 -4.25
CA GLN A 91 -11.97 42.71 -3.29
C GLN A 91 -13.04 41.63 -3.11
N GLU A 92 -14.30 42.02 -2.95
CA GLU A 92 -15.44 41.11 -2.84
C GLU A 92 -15.57 40.26 -4.12
N SER A 93 -15.51 40.88 -5.30
CA SER A 93 -15.55 40.17 -6.59
C SER A 93 -14.40 39.17 -6.73
N LYS A 94 -13.17 39.53 -6.33
CA LYS A 94 -12.03 38.59 -6.34
C LYS A 94 -12.26 37.41 -5.41
N SER A 95 -12.76 37.63 -4.20
CA SER A 95 -13.07 36.54 -3.27
C SER A 95 -14.19 35.63 -3.79
N TYR A 96 -15.21 36.22 -4.42
CA TYR A 96 -16.30 35.49 -5.04
C TYR A 96 -15.81 34.63 -6.21
N LEU A 97 -15.02 35.20 -7.13
CA LEU A 97 -14.42 34.45 -8.24
C LEU A 97 -13.53 33.30 -7.75
N ALA A 98 -12.76 33.52 -6.67
CA ALA A 98 -11.95 32.47 -6.07
C ALA A 98 -12.81 31.32 -5.54
N SER A 99 -13.92 31.62 -4.84
CA SER A 99 -14.86 30.59 -4.37
C SER A 99 -15.56 29.84 -5.50
N GLN A 100 -15.96 30.54 -6.57
CA GLN A 100 -16.61 29.92 -7.72
C GLN A 100 -15.66 29.04 -8.54
N ARG A 101 -14.39 29.42 -8.65
CA ARG A 101 -13.39 28.66 -9.41
C ARG A 101 -13.26 27.23 -8.89
N VAL A 102 -13.28 27.05 -7.57
CA VAL A 102 -13.22 25.70 -6.96
C VAL A 102 -14.42 24.85 -7.39
N GLY A 103 -15.64 25.41 -7.36
CA GLY A 103 -16.84 24.72 -7.81
C GLY A 103 -16.80 24.39 -9.31
N HIS A 104 -16.33 25.32 -10.14
CA HIS A 104 -16.17 25.10 -11.58
C HIS A 104 -15.14 24.01 -11.89
N GLU A 105 -13.99 24.01 -11.19
CA GLU A 105 -12.96 22.98 -11.36
C GLU A 105 -13.48 21.60 -10.93
N GLN A 106 -14.27 21.51 -9.85
CA GLN A 106 -14.91 20.28 -9.42
C GLN A 106 -15.92 19.76 -10.45
N LEU A 107 -16.80 20.63 -10.96
CA LEU A 107 -17.78 20.27 -11.99
C LEU A 107 -17.09 19.85 -13.29
N SER A 108 -16.03 20.54 -13.69
CA SER A 108 -15.24 20.17 -14.88
C SER A 108 -14.62 18.77 -14.74
N ARG A 109 -14.09 18.43 -13.55
CA ARG A 109 -13.52 17.10 -13.29
C ARG A 109 -14.60 16.03 -13.27
N GLN A 110 -15.77 16.32 -12.71
CA GLN A 110 -16.90 15.40 -12.73
C GLN A 110 -17.37 15.13 -14.16
N LEU A 111 -17.49 16.19 -14.97
CA LEU A 111 -17.87 16.07 -16.38
C LEU A 111 -16.88 15.21 -17.17
N GLU A 112 -15.57 15.41 -16.99
CA GLU A 112 -14.54 14.60 -17.64
C GLU A 112 -14.61 13.12 -17.22
N ALA A 113 -14.83 12.85 -15.94
CA ALA A 113 -15.01 11.49 -15.43
C ALA A 113 -16.27 10.80 -15.99
N ASP A 114 -17.38 11.54 -16.08
CA ASP A 114 -18.63 11.02 -16.64
C ASP A 114 -18.51 10.78 -18.16
N GLU A 115 -17.80 11.64 -18.88
CA GLU A 115 -17.49 11.42 -20.31
C GLU A 115 -16.63 10.18 -20.53
N ALA A 116 -15.61 9.95 -19.70
CA ALA A 116 -14.79 8.74 -19.75
C ALA A 116 -15.65 7.50 -19.47
N ARG A 117 -16.47 7.54 -18.42
CA ARG A 117 -17.40 6.45 -18.06
C ARG A 117 -18.39 6.14 -19.19
N LEU A 118 -18.90 7.17 -19.86
CA LEU A 118 -19.81 7.01 -20.99
C LEU A 118 -19.11 6.37 -22.20
N LYS A 119 -17.84 6.71 -22.46
CA LYS A 119 -17.04 6.06 -23.50
C LYS A 119 -16.83 4.57 -23.17
N ASP A 120 -16.48 4.25 -21.93
CA ASP A 120 -16.30 2.86 -21.49
C ASP A 120 -17.60 2.06 -21.61
N GLN A 121 -18.74 2.64 -21.21
CA GLN A 121 -20.04 2.00 -21.35
C GLN A 121 -20.40 1.74 -22.82
N LYS A 122 -20.04 2.63 -23.74
CA LYS A 122 -20.23 2.41 -25.18
C LYS A 122 -19.36 1.26 -25.68
N LEU A 123 -18.08 1.25 -25.33
CA LEU A 123 -17.16 0.16 -25.71
C LEU A 123 -17.63 -1.20 -25.15
N LEU A 124 -18.11 -1.22 -23.91
CA LEU A 124 -18.72 -2.42 -23.31
C LEU A 124 -20.00 -2.82 -24.06
N GLY A 125 -20.86 -1.86 -24.43
CA GLY A 125 -22.06 -2.12 -25.23
C GLY A 125 -21.71 -2.72 -26.60
N ASP A 126 -20.71 -2.17 -27.27
CA ASP A 126 -20.22 -2.66 -28.57
C ASP A 126 -19.61 -4.07 -28.43
N ALA A 127 -18.83 -4.32 -27.38
CA ALA A 127 -18.26 -5.63 -27.12
C ALA A 127 -19.33 -6.68 -26.78
N LEU A 128 -20.33 -6.32 -25.97
CA LEU A 128 -21.44 -7.20 -25.62
C LEU A 128 -22.33 -7.49 -26.83
N THR A 129 -22.63 -6.50 -27.66
CA THR A 129 -23.39 -6.71 -28.90
C THR A 129 -22.62 -7.60 -29.87
N ALA A 130 -21.31 -7.38 -30.04
CA ALA A 130 -20.45 -8.27 -30.82
C ALA A 130 -20.44 -9.71 -30.27
N ARG A 131 -20.39 -9.89 -28.95
CA ARG A 131 -20.45 -11.21 -28.32
C ARG A 131 -21.81 -11.87 -28.50
N ILE A 132 -22.90 -11.12 -28.39
CA ILE A 132 -24.25 -11.65 -28.64
C ILE A 132 -24.37 -12.10 -30.10
N LEU A 133 -23.82 -11.36 -31.06
CA LEU A 133 -23.79 -11.75 -32.46
C LEU A 133 -22.95 -13.02 -32.66
N SER A 134 -21.73 -13.06 -32.14
CA SER A 134 -20.87 -14.25 -32.17
C SER A 134 -21.53 -15.47 -31.54
N LEU A 135 -22.23 -15.32 -30.41
CA LEU A 135 -22.97 -16.41 -29.78
C LEU A 135 -24.18 -16.86 -30.60
N ARG A 136 -24.88 -15.94 -31.27
CA ARG A 136 -25.95 -16.30 -32.20
C ARG A 136 -25.40 -17.05 -33.40
N ASP A 137 -24.31 -16.57 -33.98
CA ASP A 137 -23.62 -17.24 -35.09
C ASP A 137 -23.11 -18.63 -34.67
N GLU A 138 -22.55 -18.76 -33.45
CA GLU A 138 -22.13 -20.03 -32.85
C GLU A 138 -23.32 -20.97 -32.60
N VAL A 139 -24.47 -20.46 -32.15
CA VAL A 139 -25.69 -21.26 -31.96
C VAL A 139 -26.25 -21.70 -33.31
N ASP A 140 -26.28 -20.81 -34.30
CA ASP A 140 -26.76 -21.10 -35.65
C ASP A 140 -25.84 -22.11 -36.35
N ALA A 141 -24.51 -21.97 -36.20
CA ALA A 141 -23.52 -22.95 -36.67
C ALA A 141 -23.55 -24.26 -35.85
N GLY A 142 -23.81 -24.15 -34.55
CA GLY A 142 -23.93 -25.23 -33.56
C GLY A 142 -25.26 -25.97 -33.60
N THR A 143 -26.19 -25.60 -34.47
CA THR A 143 -27.37 -26.44 -34.79
C THR A 143 -26.99 -27.85 -35.30
N HIS A 144 -25.71 -28.10 -35.59
CA HIS A 144 -25.15 -29.41 -35.92
C HIS A 144 -24.39 -30.12 -34.78
N VAL A 145 -24.11 -29.50 -33.64
CA VAL A 145 -23.42 -30.14 -32.51
C VAL A 145 -24.40 -30.30 -31.35
N THR A 146 -24.71 -31.55 -31.01
CA THR A 146 -25.62 -31.82 -29.90
C THR A 146 -24.98 -31.40 -28.57
N PRO A 147 -25.77 -30.95 -27.57
CA PRO A 147 -25.23 -30.58 -26.24
C PRO A 147 -24.46 -31.73 -25.57
N GLU A 148 -24.75 -32.98 -25.95
CA GLU A 148 -24.01 -34.16 -25.51
C GLU A 148 -22.60 -34.28 -26.12
N GLU A 149 -22.40 -33.78 -27.34
CA GLU A 149 -21.10 -33.77 -28.02
C GLU A 149 -20.19 -32.67 -27.44
N GLY A 150 -20.73 -31.46 -27.20
CA GLY A 150 -19.99 -30.38 -26.53
C GLY A 150 -19.53 -30.75 -25.11
N ALA A 151 -20.36 -31.45 -24.34
CA ALA A 151 -19.98 -31.96 -23.02
C ALA A 151 -18.86 -33.01 -23.10
N LYS A 152 -18.85 -33.86 -24.14
CA LYS A 152 -17.79 -34.85 -24.37
C LYS A 152 -16.48 -34.17 -24.76
N GLU A 153 -16.50 -33.12 -25.56
CA GLU A 153 -15.31 -32.34 -25.93
C GLU A 153 -14.68 -31.66 -24.71
N LEU A 154 -15.49 -30.99 -23.88
CA LEU A 154 -15.01 -30.35 -22.65
C LEU A 154 -14.42 -31.37 -21.67
N LEU A 155 -15.03 -32.56 -21.55
CA LEU A 155 -14.46 -33.67 -20.79
C LEU A 155 -13.14 -34.17 -21.36
N GLN A 156 -12.99 -34.20 -22.68
CA GLN A 156 -11.73 -34.58 -23.32
C GLN A 156 -10.64 -33.54 -23.08
N GLU A 157 -10.97 -32.24 -23.14
CA GLU A 157 -10.05 -31.16 -22.81
C GLU A 157 -9.59 -31.22 -21.36
N LEU A 158 -10.51 -31.40 -20.41
CA LEU A 158 -10.16 -31.55 -18.99
C LEU A 158 -9.28 -32.79 -18.77
N ARG A 159 -9.58 -33.91 -19.45
CA ARG A 159 -8.73 -35.10 -19.41
C ARG A 159 -7.35 -34.84 -20.02
N ALA A 160 -7.25 -34.03 -21.09
CA ALA A 160 -5.99 -33.67 -21.70
C ALA A 160 -5.15 -32.78 -20.76
N LYS A 161 -5.77 -31.78 -20.14
CA LYS A 161 -5.14 -30.91 -19.12
C LYS A 161 -4.68 -31.70 -17.90
N LYS A 162 -5.50 -32.63 -17.40
CA LYS A 162 -5.09 -33.53 -16.31
C LYS A 162 -3.84 -34.32 -16.70
N LYS A 163 -3.83 -34.91 -17.90
CA LYS A 163 -2.67 -35.65 -18.41
C LYS A 163 -1.43 -34.78 -18.60
N SER A 164 -1.56 -33.50 -18.95
CA SER A 164 -0.40 -32.59 -19.03
C SER A 164 0.16 -32.28 -17.65
N TYR A 165 -0.69 -31.99 -16.67
CA TYR A 165 -0.25 -31.78 -15.29
C TYR A 165 0.41 -33.02 -14.70
N ASP A 166 -0.16 -34.22 -14.91
CA ASP A 166 0.46 -35.48 -14.45
C ASP A 166 1.87 -35.69 -15.07
N ARG A 167 2.04 -35.30 -16.35
CA ARG A 167 3.35 -35.36 -17.05
C ARG A 167 4.34 -34.33 -16.51
N GLU A 168 3.90 -33.12 -16.18
CA GLU A 168 4.75 -32.08 -15.62
C GLU A 168 5.16 -32.40 -14.19
N THR A 169 4.22 -32.85 -13.35
CA THR A 169 4.49 -33.29 -11.98
C THR A 169 5.46 -34.46 -11.94
N SER A 170 5.30 -35.46 -12.82
CA SER A 170 6.25 -36.59 -12.89
C SER A 170 7.64 -36.18 -13.40
N LYS A 171 7.74 -35.20 -14.31
CA LYS A 171 9.04 -34.62 -14.70
C LYS A 171 9.68 -33.86 -13.54
N LEU A 172 8.92 -33.01 -12.86
CA LEU A 172 9.39 -32.23 -11.73
C LEU A 172 9.88 -33.14 -10.59
N MET A 173 9.12 -34.18 -10.26
CA MET A 173 9.50 -35.15 -9.24
C MET A 173 10.82 -35.86 -9.60
N LYS A 174 11.01 -36.26 -10.86
CA LYS A 174 12.29 -36.85 -11.32
C LYS A 174 13.47 -35.90 -11.18
N VAL A 175 13.28 -34.61 -11.51
CA VAL A 175 14.32 -33.59 -11.36
C VAL A 175 14.64 -33.36 -9.89
N LEU A 176 13.62 -33.29 -9.03
CA LEU A 176 13.79 -33.14 -7.58
C LEU A 176 14.56 -34.32 -6.98
N LEU A 177 14.17 -35.56 -7.28
CA LEU A 177 14.86 -36.75 -6.79
C LEU A 177 16.33 -36.78 -7.24
N ARG A 178 16.61 -36.42 -8.49
CA ARG A 178 17.98 -36.32 -9.02
C ARG A 178 18.79 -35.21 -8.33
N PHE A 179 18.16 -34.09 -8.00
CA PHE A 179 18.79 -33.02 -7.24
C PHE A 179 19.13 -33.46 -5.82
N ILE A 180 18.22 -34.19 -5.16
CA ILE A 180 18.44 -34.74 -3.84
C ILE A 180 19.66 -35.67 -3.86
N ASP A 181 19.71 -36.62 -4.79
CA ASP A 181 20.80 -37.60 -4.86
C ASP A 181 22.17 -36.98 -5.16
N ASN A 182 22.23 -36.03 -6.10
CA ASN A 182 23.52 -35.52 -6.60
C ASN A 182 24.07 -34.33 -5.79
N HIS A 183 23.21 -33.50 -5.20
CA HIS A 183 23.62 -32.24 -4.58
C HIS A 183 23.25 -32.16 -3.11
N LEU A 184 22.02 -32.54 -2.76
CA LEU A 184 21.54 -32.32 -1.39
C LEU A 184 22.04 -33.40 -0.42
N ALA A 185 22.08 -34.66 -0.84
CA ALA A 185 22.45 -35.78 0.02
C ALA A 185 23.90 -35.72 0.53
N PRO A 186 24.92 -35.38 -0.29
CA PRO A 186 26.27 -35.19 0.22
C PRO A 186 26.39 -34.05 1.23
N MET A 187 25.64 -32.96 1.02
CA MET A 187 25.64 -31.82 1.94
C MET A 187 24.91 -32.14 3.25
N LEU A 188 23.78 -32.85 3.18
CA LEU A 188 23.05 -33.29 4.37
C LEU A 188 23.86 -34.28 5.21
N ALA A 189 24.55 -35.22 4.54
CA ALA A 189 25.48 -36.13 5.23
C ALA A 189 26.61 -35.36 5.92
N ALA A 190 27.14 -34.30 5.30
CA ALA A 190 28.13 -33.43 5.93
C ALA A 190 27.58 -32.77 7.21
N GLU A 191 26.36 -32.24 7.17
CA GLU A 191 25.72 -31.58 8.32
C GLU A 191 25.48 -32.55 9.49
N GLU A 192 24.99 -33.77 9.21
CA GLU A 192 24.80 -34.83 10.23
C GLU A 192 26.12 -35.22 10.92
N LEU A 193 27.23 -35.21 10.18
CA LEU A 193 28.56 -35.46 10.71
C LEU A 193 29.18 -34.24 11.44
N GLY A 194 28.42 -33.16 11.64
CA GLY A 194 28.89 -31.93 12.29
C GLY A 194 29.72 -31.02 11.39
N GLY A 195 29.60 -31.20 10.08
CA GLY A 195 30.21 -30.39 9.03
C GLY A 195 29.47 -29.07 8.77
N PRO A 196 29.86 -28.36 7.70
CA PRO A 196 29.24 -27.10 7.32
C PRO A 196 27.75 -27.29 7.05
N VAL A 197 26.97 -26.27 7.42
CA VAL A 197 25.53 -26.25 7.23
C VAL A 197 25.20 -26.26 5.73
N VAL A 198 24.16 -27.01 5.32
CA VAL A 198 23.79 -27.13 3.89
C VAL A 198 23.57 -25.74 3.27
N GLY A 199 24.33 -25.38 2.23
CA GLY A 199 24.25 -24.09 1.53
C GLY A 199 25.35 -23.07 1.86
N ASP A 200 26.16 -23.28 2.90
CA ASP A 200 27.27 -22.37 3.25
C ASP A 200 28.54 -22.65 2.42
N LEU A 201 28.73 -23.88 1.95
CA LEU A 201 29.80 -24.28 1.03
C LEU A 201 29.19 -25.00 -0.18
N ILE A 202 29.56 -24.56 -1.38
CA ILE A 202 29.12 -25.16 -2.65
C ILE A 202 30.18 -26.18 -3.06
N GLY A 203 29.78 -27.45 -3.21
CA GLY A 203 30.63 -28.51 -3.76
C GLY A 203 31.46 -29.28 -2.71
N ILE A 204 30.78 -29.88 -1.72
CA ILE A 204 31.43 -30.84 -0.80
C ILE A 204 31.48 -32.19 -1.52
N ASP A 205 32.67 -32.62 -1.90
CA ASP A 205 32.88 -33.94 -2.48
C ASP A 205 33.02 -34.99 -1.38
N GLY A 206 32.73 -36.26 -1.70
CA GLY A 206 32.79 -37.32 -0.68
C GLY A 206 34.19 -37.57 -0.08
N ASP A 207 35.25 -36.95 -0.61
CA ASP A 207 36.60 -36.96 -0.04
C ASP A 207 36.71 -35.99 1.14
N ASP A 208 35.96 -34.88 1.13
CA ASP A 208 35.89 -33.88 2.21
C ASP A 208 35.13 -34.40 3.44
N LEU A 209 34.13 -35.26 3.22
CA LEU A 209 33.41 -35.97 4.29
C LEU A 209 34.35 -36.89 5.09
N ALA A 210 35.31 -37.53 4.41
CA ALA A 210 36.24 -38.47 5.03
C ALA A 210 37.35 -37.81 5.85
N ALA A 211 37.71 -36.56 5.53
CA ALA A 211 38.66 -35.78 6.32
C ALA A 211 38.11 -35.44 7.72
N GLY A 212 36.78 -35.46 7.87
CA GLY A 212 36.07 -35.09 9.09
C GLY A 212 36.13 -33.59 9.35
N PHE A 213 35.06 -33.08 9.96
CA PHE A 213 34.95 -31.67 10.29
C PHE A 213 35.28 -31.44 11.76
N ASN A 214 35.82 -30.26 12.09
CA ASN A 214 35.92 -29.85 13.49
C ASN A 214 34.55 -29.34 13.99
N ALA A 215 34.39 -29.17 15.31
CA ALA A 215 33.16 -28.63 15.91
C ALA A 215 32.79 -27.20 15.46
N GLN A 216 33.58 -26.58 14.58
CA GLN A 216 33.33 -25.28 13.96
C GLN A 216 33.06 -25.39 12.44
N GLY A 217 32.80 -26.60 11.90
CA GLY A 217 32.41 -26.83 10.51
C GLY A 217 33.52 -26.69 9.47
N LYS A 218 34.80 -26.61 9.88
CA LYS A 218 35.95 -26.52 8.96
C LYS A 218 36.58 -27.89 8.72
N LEU A 219 37.03 -28.13 7.48
CA LEU A 219 37.76 -29.34 7.07
C LEU A 219 38.98 -29.57 7.97
N ARG A 220 39.10 -30.75 8.60
CA ARG A 220 40.34 -31.10 9.31
C ARG A 220 41.43 -31.39 8.27
N LYS A 221 42.47 -30.56 8.24
CA LYS A 221 43.66 -30.87 7.43
C LYS A 221 44.33 -32.14 7.98
N PRO A 222 44.71 -33.10 7.12
CA PRO A 222 45.52 -34.22 7.55
C PRO A 222 46.84 -33.68 8.09
N LYS A 223 47.17 -34.04 9.33
CA LYS A 223 48.43 -33.66 9.95
C LYS A 223 49.49 -34.59 9.37
N ASP A 224 50.33 -34.07 8.48
CA ASP A 224 51.61 -34.72 8.13
C ASP A 224 52.37 -34.95 9.44
N SER A 225 52.50 -36.22 9.80
CA SER A 225 53.23 -36.65 10.97
C SER A 225 54.70 -36.78 10.61
N ASP A 226 55.44 -35.68 10.70
CA ASP A 226 56.85 -35.74 11.05
C ASP A 226 56.95 -35.17 12.47
N ASP A 227 56.87 -36.08 13.45
CA ASP A 227 57.61 -36.00 14.71
C ASP A 227 57.33 -37.27 15.53
N LYS A 228 58.40 -38.04 15.72
CA LYS A 228 58.48 -39.15 16.66
C LYS A 228 58.56 -38.59 18.09
N GLU A 229 58.10 -39.39 19.05
CA GLU A 229 58.10 -39.17 20.51
C GLU A 229 56.83 -38.42 20.97
N ASP A 230 55.86 -38.98 21.69
CA ASP A 230 55.97 -39.81 22.90
C ASP A 230 54.88 -40.88 23.00
N LYS A 231 55.34 -42.12 23.13
CA LYS A 231 54.52 -43.28 23.52
C LYS A 231 54.21 -43.17 25.02
N ARG A 232 53.02 -42.69 25.43
CA ARG A 232 52.41 -43.07 26.74
C ARG A 232 50.99 -42.63 27.06
N GLN A 233 50.21 -42.07 26.14
CA GLN A 233 48.79 -41.79 26.43
C GLN A 233 47.90 -42.18 25.24
N ARG A 234 47.42 -43.43 25.25
CA ARG A 234 46.32 -43.85 24.38
C ARG A 234 45.03 -43.25 24.94
N ARG A 235 44.33 -42.45 24.13
CA ARG A 235 43.00 -41.95 24.45
C ARG A 235 42.00 -43.10 24.32
N ILE A 236 40.93 -43.01 25.12
CA ILE A 236 39.92 -44.06 25.34
C ILE A 236 39.19 -44.45 24.03
N ASP A 237 39.30 -43.62 22.98
CA ASP A 237 38.78 -43.87 21.65
C ASP A 237 39.43 -45.07 20.92
N GLU A 238 40.65 -45.49 21.29
CA GLU A 238 41.29 -46.68 20.68
C GLU A 238 40.74 -48.02 21.21
N ILE A 239 39.96 -48.00 22.29
CA ILE A 239 39.36 -49.21 22.89
C ILE A 239 38.03 -49.57 22.20
N TRP A 240 37.40 -48.64 21.48
CA TRP A 240 36.13 -48.85 20.78
C TRP A 240 36.29 -48.99 19.26
N GLY A 241 37.20 -49.89 18.85
CA GLY A 241 37.14 -50.54 17.54
C GLY A 241 37.63 -49.69 16.37
N GLN A 242 38.93 -49.77 16.10
CA GLN A 242 39.47 -49.38 14.80
C GLN A 242 39.48 -50.58 13.84
N ALA A 243 39.03 -50.31 12.61
CA ALA A 243 39.13 -51.12 11.39
C ALA A 243 37.95 -52.10 11.18
N THR A 244 37.27 -52.14 10.02
CA THR A 244 37.70 -51.88 8.64
C THR A 244 36.48 -51.58 7.75
N ASN A 245 36.44 -50.45 7.04
CA ASN A 245 35.82 -50.30 5.70
C ASN A 245 35.87 -48.83 5.23
N GLY A 246 37.06 -48.36 4.86
CA GLY A 246 37.30 -46.99 4.37
C GLY A 246 36.81 -46.71 2.94
N GLY A 247 35.69 -47.31 2.52
CA GLY A 247 35.14 -47.13 1.18
C GLY A 247 33.64 -47.34 1.06
N THR A 248 33.05 -48.19 1.91
CA THR A 248 31.60 -48.51 1.89
C THR A 248 30.75 -47.60 2.77
N GLY A 249 31.25 -47.17 3.94
CA GLY A 249 30.51 -46.25 4.82
C GLY A 249 30.21 -44.86 4.19
N ARG A 250 31.03 -44.43 3.23
CA ARG A 250 30.90 -43.17 2.48
C ARG A 250 29.62 -43.11 1.63
N GLN A 251 29.32 -44.20 0.93
CA GLN A 251 28.12 -44.28 0.09
C GLN A 251 26.89 -44.56 0.95
N ASP A 252 27.07 -45.27 2.07
CA ASP A 252 25.99 -45.60 2.98
C ASP A 252 25.42 -44.35 3.67
N GLU A 253 26.23 -43.42 4.17
CA GLU A 253 25.72 -42.21 4.84
C GLU A 253 25.04 -41.23 3.88
N ILE A 254 25.59 -41.05 2.66
CA ILE A 254 24.95 -40.24 1.62
C ILE A 254 23.63 -40.89 1.17
N ALA A 255 23.60 -42.20 0.98
CA ALA A 255 22.39 -42.93 0.61
C ALA A 255 21.33 -42.88 1.72
N VAL A 256 21.73 -42.96 2.99
CA VAL A 256 20.82 -42.81 4.15
C VAL A 256 20.23 -41.41 4.20
N ALA A 257 21.06 -40.36 4.05
CA ALA A 257 20.58 -38.98 4.02
C ALA A 257 19.64 -38.70 2.82
N ALA A 258 19.94 -39.27 1.66
CA ALA A 258 19.07 -39.19 0.48
C ALA A 258 17.73 -39.90 0.71
N ALA A 259 17.74 -41.11 1.27
CA ALA A 259 16.55 -41.89 1.57
C ALA A 259 15.66 -41.19 2.60
N GLU A 260 16.26 -40.65 3.66
CA GLU A 260 15.56 -39.91 4.72
C GLU A 260 14.90 -38.65 4.17
N MET A 261 15.62 -37.86 3.35
CA MET A 261 15.05 -36.66 2.71
C MET A 261 13.90 -37.02 1.77
N LYS A 262 14.04 -38.07 0.96
CA LYS A 262 13.00 -38.53 0.03
C LYS A 262 11.76 -38.99 0.79
N GLN A 263 11.93 -39.85 1.79
CA GLN A 263 10.84 -40.36 2.61
C GLN A 263 10.10 -39.20 3.30
N LEU A 264 10.84 -38.26 3.91
CA LEU A 264 10.24 -37.11 4.57
C LEU A 264 9.45 -36.23 3.58
N THR A 265 9.98 -35.97 2.39
CA THR A 265 9.24 -35.20 1.37
C THR A 265 7.99 -35.91 0.87
N GLU A 266 8.04 -37.23 0.73
CA GLU A 266 6.89 -38.05 0.32
C GLU A 266 5.80 -38.04 1.39
N GLU A 267 6.18 -38.28 2.66
CA GLU A 267 5.26 -38.23 3.79
C GLU A 267 4.61 -36.84 3.93
N LEU A 268 5.38 -35.75 3.77
CA LEU A 268 4.86 -34.39 3.83
C LEU A 268 3.90 -34.06 2.67
N LEU A 269 4.18 -34.53 1.45
CA LEU A 269 3.31 -34.32 0.30
C LEU A 269 2.02 -35.15 0.40
N ASN A 270 2.12 -36.40 0.84
CA ASN A 270 0.97 -37.28 1.02
C ASN A 270 0.06 -36.76 2.13
N THR A 271 0.62 -36.38 3.29
CA THR A 271 -0.17 -35.81 4.39
C THR A 271 -0.81 -34.47 4.03
N LEU A 272 -0.17 -33.63 3.21
CA LEU A 272 -0.79 -32.41 2.71
C LEU A 272 -1.97 -32.72 1.75
N ALA A 273 -1.80 -33.69 0.87
CA ALA A 273 -2.87 -34.13 -0.03
C ALA A 273 -4.06 -34.74 0.72
N GLU A 274 -3.80 -35.48 1.80
CA GLU A 274 -4.82 -36.05 2.69
C GLU A 274 -5.53 -35.00 3.55
N ALA A 275 -4.80 -33.97 3.99
CA ALA A 275 -5.34 -32.92 4.86
C ALA A 275 -6.36 -31.99 4.18
N GLN A 276 -6.36 -31.89 2.84
CA GLN A 276 -7.35 -31.13 2.03
C GLN A 276 -7.71 -29.74 2.62
N GLY A 277 -6.71 -28.99 3.13
CA GLY A 277 -6.90 -27.64 3.69
C GLY A 277 -7.07 -27.55 5.22
N ASN A 278 -7.07 -28.67 5.94
CA ASN A 278 -7.07 -28.69 7.42
C ASN A 278 -5.65 -28.55 7.99
N ASN A 279 -5.31 -27.33 8.41
CA ASN A 279 -3.99 -26.97 8.94
C ASN A 279 -3.55 -27.73 10.21
N SER A 280 -4.47 -28.36 10.93
CA SER A 280 -4.19 -29.15 12.13
C SER A 280 -3.83 -30.61 11.83
N ALA A 281 -4.24 -31.14 10.67
CA ALA A 281 -4.02 -32.52 10.27
C ALA A 281 -2.80 -32.71 9.35
N SER A 282 -2.17 -31.62 8.88
CA SER A 282 -1.02 -31.65 7.96
C SER A 282 0.35 -31.78 8.65
N TYR A 283 0.39 -32.19 9.92
CA TYR A 283 1.63 -32.37 10.67
C TYR A 283 2.09 -33.83 10.63
N VAL A 284 3.33 -34.04 10.20
CA VAL A 284 4.06 -35.31 10.28
C VAL A 284 4.87 -35.34 11.56
N GLN A 285 4.91 -36.50 12.23
CA GLN A 285 5.72 -36.73 13.43
C GLN A 285 7.12 -37.20 13.03
N LEU A 286 8.14 -36.46 13.46
CA LEU A 286 9.55 -36.79 13.25
C LEU A 286 10.02 -37.75 14.34
N SER A 287 10.77 -38.78 13.93
CA SER A 287 11.39 -39.76 14.84
C SER A 287 12.60 -39.18 15.58
N ARG A 288 13.35 -38.29 14.91
CA ARG A 288 14.54 -37.60 15.43
C ARG A 288 14.65 -36.20 14.81
N GLU A 289 15.42 -35.32 15.46
CA GLU A 289 15.85 -34.08 14.81
C GLU A 289 16.87 -34.38 13.71
N SER A 290 16.40 -34.35 12.46
CA SER A 290 17.21 -34.61 11.26
C SER A 290 17.65 -33.31 10.59
N ALA A 291 18.85 -33.31 10.00
CA ALA A 291 19.33 -32.24 9.12
C ALA A 291 18.37 -31.98 7.96
N ALA A 292 17.68 -33.00 7.46
CA ALA A 292 16.66 -32.86 6.41
C ALA A 292 15.49 -31.96 6.86
N ALA A 293 14.98 -32.17 8.09
CA ALA A 293 13.91 -31.35 8.65
C ALA A 293 14.36 -29.91 8.88
N ARG A 294 15.58 -29.70 9.41
CA ARG A 294 16.16 -28.36 9.60
C ARG A 294 16.34 -27.62 8.27
N PHE A 295 16.82 -28.32 7.24
CA PHE A 295 16.97 -27.78 5.89
C PHE A 295 15.63 -27.35 5.28
N LEU A 296 14.59 -28.18 5.39
CA LEU A 296 13.25 -27.84 4.89
C LEU A 296 12.64 -26.60 5.57
N VAL A 297 12.87 -26.43 6.87
CA VAL A 297 12.40 -25.25 7.60
C VAL A 297 13.20 -24.00 7.25
N ARG A 298 14.53 -24.13 7.12
CA ARG A 298 15.41 -23.02 6.73
C ARG A 298 15.18 -22.55 5.31
N SER A 299 14.89 -23.48 4.39
CA SER A 299 14.50 -23.18 3.01
C SER A 299 13.06 -22.66 2.88
N LYS A 300 12.32 -22.54 3.99
CA LYS A 300 10.94 -22.05 4.07
C LYS A 300 9.93 -22.91 3.30
N VAL A 301 10.26 -24.18 3.06
CA VAL A 301 9.36 -25.16 2.44
C VAL A 301 8.48 -25.84 3.48
N ALA A 302 8.96 -25.93 4.73
CA ALA A 302 8.24 -26.51 5.85
C ALA A 302 8.28 -25.62 7.11
N GLN A 303 7.43 -25.92 8.08
CA GLN A 303 7.35 -25.21 9.37
C GLN A 303 7.15 -26.20 10.51
N PHE A 304 7.87 -25.99 11.63
CA PHE A 304 7.62 -26.72 12.87
C PHE A 304 6.34 -26.27 13.54
N HIS A 305 5.73 -27.17 14.32
CA HIS A 305 4.62 -26.81 15.19
C HIS A 305 5.10 -25.85 16.29
N PRO A 306 4.39 -24.72 16.57
CA PRO A 306 4.86 -23.69 17.51
C PRO A 306 5.11 -24.18 18.94
N ARG A 307 4.49 -25.30 19.34
CA ARG A 307 4.61 -25.89 20.67
C ARG A 307 5.35 -27.23 20.70
N ASP A 308 5.64 -27.81 19.54
CA ASP A 308 6.20 -29.17 19.45
C ASP A 308 7.20 -29.26 18.29
N ALA A 309 8.49 -29.28 18.62
CA ALA A 309 9.56 -29.37 17.63
C ALA A 309 9.64 -30.73 16.92
N THR A 310 8.90 -31.74 17.39
CA THR A 310 8.83 -33.06 16.75
C THR A 310 7.81 -33.13 15.63
N ARG A 311 7.02 -32.07 15.40
CA ARG A 311 5.99 -32.03 14.37
C ARG A 311 6.35 -31.05 13.27
N LEU A 312 6.31 -31.52 12.03
CA LEU A 312 6.65 -30.74 10.84
C LEU A 312 5.48 -30.73 9.86
N ARG A 313 5.18 -29.57 9.27
CA ARG A 313 4.20 -29.45 8.18
C ARG A 313 4.80 -28.79 6.96
N LEU A 314 4.29 -29.12 5.77
CA LEU A 314 4.66 -28.46 4.53
C LEU A 314 3.86 -27.16 4.34
N VAL A 315 4.49 -26.13 3.78
CA VAL A 315 3.80 -24.87 3.43
C VAL A 315 2.95 -25.13 2.20
N ASP A 316 1.65 -24.87 2.31
CA ASP A 316 0.71 -25.10 1.20
C ASP A 316 0.90 -24.05 0.09
N PHE A 317 1.58 -24.45 -0.99
CA PHE A 317 1.79 -23.63 -2.18
C PHE A 317 0.66 -23.76 -3.21
N GLY A 318 -0.27 -24.71 -3.03
CA GLY A 318 -1.35 -24.99 -3.99
C GLY A 318 -2.66 -24.27 -3.66
N ARG A 319 -2.76 -23.70 -2.46
CA ARG A 319 -3.94 -22.94 -2.04
C ARG A 319 -3.88 -21.52 -2.60
N ASP A 320 -4.43 -21.36 -3.80
CA ASP A 320 -4.76 -20.05 -4.33
C ASP A 320 -5.97 -19.48 -3.57
N LEU A 321 -5.82 -18.26 -3.08
CA LEU A 321 -6.93 -17.43 -2.60
C LEU A 321 -7.55 -16.76 -3.82
N GLU A 322 -8.33 -17.50 -4.62
CA GLU A 322 -9.32 -16.82 -5.46
C GLU A 322 -10.51 -16.37 -4.58
N PRO A 323 -10.94 -15.11 -4.67
CA PRO A 323 -12.01 -14.52 -3.86
C PRO A 323 -13.41 -15.06 -4.16
#